data_AF-A0A955N796-F1
#
_entry.id   AF-A0A955N796-F1
#
_cell.length_a   1.000
_cell.length_b   1.000
_cell.length_c   1.000
_cell.angle_alpha   90.00
_cell.angle_beta   90.00
_cell.angle_gamma   90.00
#
_symmetry.space_group_name_H-M   'P 1'
#
loop_
_entity.id
_entity.type
_entity.pdbx_description
1 polymer ?
#
loop_
_entity_poly.entity_id
_entity_poly.type
_entity_poly.pdbx_seq_one_letter_code
_entity_poly.pdbx_strand_id
1 'polypeptide(L)'
;IEPVHLSSLIGSTVEQVSEEYAVHFGKGHLVLWERMKAQLAPVVLAMIEHDQQEYVDQAMVPVDFEIEAEGEIPGEVPGGSALLKIHGRVDRLDQRSDGSKIRIVDYKFSGGVTTPTNEPDLVGEALRGRRLQPPLYSLMSSSGMTAISRKFSKANVSSHRVIHSVEFRYIRLLHPELLTCTSFDSSIWGTRIGDQLLQTIRHWIESIRAGQFFILPGPYCRECSWSAACRFQHHPSWVRAYGVPLAKKFRQGRKQRATHE
;
A
#
# COMPACT_ATOMS: atom_id res chain seq x y z
N ILE A 1 0.35 -20.61 22.54
CA ILE A 1 -0.23 -19.72 23.58
C ILE A 1 -1.63 -20.25 23.85
N GLU A 2 -2.03 -20.45 25.10
CA GLU A 2 -3.41 -20.87 25.38
C GLU A 2 -4.40 -19.78 24.92
N PRO A 3 -5.52 -20.12 24.26
CA PRO A 3 -6.44 -19.14 23.68
C PRO A 3 -6.91 -18.06 24.67
N VAL A 4 -7.15 -18.47 25.93
CA VAL A 4 -7.60 -17.58 27.01
C VAL A 4 -6.55 -16.51 27.33
N HIS A 5 -5.28 -16.88 27.32
CA HIS A 5 -4.17 -15.96 27.59
C HIS A 5 -4.02 -14.93 26.45
N LEU A 6 -4.22 -15.37 25.20
CA LEU A 6 -4.13 -14.50 24.04
C LEU A 6 -5.25 -13.44 24.03
N SER A 7 -6.51 -13.84 24.27
CA SER A 7 -7.62 -12.90 24.32
C SER A 7 -7.47 -11.86 25.44
N SER A 8 -6.96 -12.27 26.61
CA SER A 8 -6.68 -11.35 27.72
C SER A 8 -5.58 -10.35 27.37
N LEU A 9 -4.49 -10.82 26.75
CA LEU A 9 -3.40 -9.95 26.29
C LEU A 9 -3.89 -8.92 25.26
N ILE A 10 -4.66 -9.36 24.25
CA ILE A 10 -5.25 -8.47 23.24
C ILE A 10 -6.15 -7.43 23.91
N GLY A 11 -7.05 -7.86 24.81
CA GLY A 11 -7.95 -6.95 25.51
C GLY A 11 -7.21 -5.86 26.29
N SER A 12 -6.19 -6.26 27.08
CA SER A 12 -5.38 -5.30 27.84
C SER A 12 -4.61 -4.32 26.94
N THR A 13 -4.08 -4.79 25.81
CA THR A 13 -3.35 -3.96 24.85
C THR A 13 -4.27 -2.96 24.16
N VAL A 14 -5.48 -3.40 23.76
CA VAL A 14 -6.49 -2.52 23.17
C VAL A 14 -6.90 -1.42 24.14
N GLU A 15 -7.10 -1.74 25.42
CA GLU A 15 -7.44 -0.72 26.41
C GLU A 15 -6.30 0.29 26.58
N GLN A 16 -5.07 -0.19 26.78
CA GLN A 16 -3.89 0.66 26.92
C GLN A 16 -3.72 1.63 25.73
N VAL A 17 -3.71 1.11 24.50
CA VAL A 17 -3.54 1.94 23.29
C VAL A 17 -4.69 2.93 23.13
N SER A 18 -5.90 2.54 23.50
CA SER A 18 -7.07 3.43 23.45
C SER A 18 -6.97 4.55 24.48
N GLU A 19 -6.50 4.26 25.69
CA GLU A 19 -6.25 5.28 26.73
C GLU A 19 -5.16 6.27 26.29
N GLU A 20 -4.05 5.77 25.74
CA GLU A 20 -2.98 6.59 25.18
C GLU A 20 -3.50 7.51 24.07
N TYR A 21 -4.31 6.99 23.15
CA TYR A 21 -4.97 7.80 22.11
C TYR A 21 -5.90 8.85 22.72
N ALA A 22 -6.71 8.48 23.71
CA ALA A 22 -7.67 9.38 24.34
C ALA A 22 -7.00 10.56 25.06
N VAL A 23 -5.79 10.36 25.61
CA VAL A 23 -5.01 11.44 26.22
C VAL A 23 -4.61 12.49 25.19
N HIS A 24 -4.25 12.08 23.97
CA HIS A 24 -3.72 12.98 22.94
C HIS A 24 -4.81 13.62 22.08
N PHE A 25 -5.88 12.88 21.78
CA PHE A 25 -6.89 13.28 20.80
C PHE A 25 -8.31 13.39 21.38
N GLY A 26 -8.50 13.00 22.64
CA GLY A 26 -9.82 12.91 23.27
C GLY A 26 -10.62 11.68 22.83
N LYS A 27 -11.70 11.38 23.56
CA LYS A 27 -12.58 10.24 23.28
C LYS A 27 -13.70 10.55 22.30
N GLY A 28 -14.02 11.84 22.10
CA GLY A 28 -15.20 12.26 21.35
C GLY A 28 -16.50 11.74 21.98
N HIS A 29 -17.39 11.16 21.18
CA HIS A 29 -18.67 10.63 21.66
C HIS A 29 -18.50 9.25 22.33
N LEU A 30 -18.75 9.18 23.65
CA LEU A 30 -18.46 7.99 24.47
C LEU A 30 -19.07 6.68 23.93
N VAL A 31 -20.33 6.69 23.46
CA VAL A 31 -20.94 5.47 22.91
C VAL A 31 -20.23 4.99 21.64
N LEU A 32 -19.78 5.92 20.79
CA LEU A 32 -19.05 5.55 19.57
C LEU A 32 -17.64 5.08 19.90
N TRP A 33 -17.01 5.74 20.88
CA TRP A 33 -15.72 5.34 21.41
C TRP A 33 -15.72 3.91 21.93
N GLU A 34 -16.61 3.58 22.87
CA GLU A 34 -16.71 2.24 23.44
C GLU A 34 -17.08 1.20 22.38
N ARG A 35 -17.98 1.54 21.45
CA ARG A 35 -18.31 0.67 20.32
C ARG A 35 -17.06 0.37 19.47
N MET A 36 -16.28 1.39 19.12
CA MET A 36 -15.09 1.19 18.30
C MET A 36 -14.01 0.38 19.02
N LYS A 37 -13.75 0.67 20.30
CA LYS A 37 -12.84 -0.13 21.13
C LYS A 37 -13.23 -1.60 21.14
N ALA A 38 -14.52 -1.89 21.35
CA ALA A 38 -15.02 -3.26 21.38
C ALA A 38 -14.83 -4.02 20.04
N GLN A 39 -14.72 -3.33 18.90
CA GLN A 39 -14.46 -3.96 17.61
C GLN A 39 -12.96 -4.24 17.35
N LEU A 40 -12.04 -3.61 18.08
CA LEU A 40 -10.60 -3.77 17.83
C LEU A 40 -10.10 -5.17 18.21
N ALA A 41 -10.52 -5.71 19.35
CA ALA A 41 -10.02 -7.00 19.82
C ALA A 41 -10.35 -8.18 18.86
N PRO A 42 -11.58 -8.31 18.32
CA PRO A 42 -11.89 -9.31 17.30
C PRO A 42 -11.03 -9.18 16.04
N VAL A 43 -10.76 -7.95 15.60
CA VAL A 43 -9.91 -7.70 14.42
C VAL A 43 -8.47 -8.15 14.68
N VAL A 44 -7.90 -7.78 15.83
CA VAL A 44 -6.52 -8.18 16.18
C VAL A 44 -6.42 -9.70 16.28
N LEU A 45 -7.43 -10.36 16.86
CA LEU A 45 -7.47 -11.81 16.92
C LEU A 45 -7.50 -12.43 15.51
N ALA A 46 -8.39 -11.94 14.63
CA ALA A 46 -8.47 -12.41 13.25
C ALA A 46 -7.16 -12.23 12.48
N MET A 47 -6.42 -11.14 12.73
CA MET A 47 -5.09 -10.92 12.14
C MET A 47 -4.06 -11.95 12.62
N ILE A 48 -4.06 -12.28 13.92
CA ILE A 48 -3.15 -13.28 14.50
C ILE A 48 -3.48 -14.68 13.99
N GLU A 49 -4.76 -15.03 13.92
CA GLU A 49 -5.23 -16.29 13.35
C GLU A 49 -4.83 -16.41 11.88
N HIS A 50 -4.97 -15.33 11.11
CA HIS A 50 -4.50 -15.28 9.73
C HIS A 50 -2.98 -15.49 9.63
N ASP A 51 -2.18 -14.79 10.44
CA ASP A 51 -0.71 -14.97 10.46
C ASP A 51 -0.30 -16.40 10.83
N GLN A 52 -1.01 -17.03 11.77
CA GLN A 52 -0.77 -18.43 12.15
C GLN A 52 -1.08 -19.38 10.98
N GLN A 53 -2.17 -19.14 10.27
CA GLN A 53 -2.54 -19.93 9.10
C GLN A 53 -1.50 -19.78 7.98
N GLU A 54 -1.03 -18.56 7.71
CA GLU A 54 0.03 -18.32 6.73
C GLU A 54 1.36 -18.98 7.09
N TYR A 55 1.69 -19.05 8.38
CA TYR A 55 2.84 -19.81 8.85
C TYR A 55 2.68 -21.31 8.54
N VAL A 56 1.50 -21.88 8.80
CA VAL A 56 1.23 -23.30 8.50
C VAL A 56 1.29 -23.57 7.00
N ASP A 57 0.69 -22.71 6.18
CA ASP A 57 0.50 -22.95 4.74
C ASP A 57 1.74 -22.61 3.92
N GLN A 58 2.44 -21.53 4.28
CA GLN A 58 3.49 -20.94 3.45
C GLN A 58 4.81 -20.77 4.19
N ALA A 59 4.84 -21.05 5.49
CA ALA A 59 5.96 -20.78 6.38
C ALA A 59 6.38 -19.30 6.39
N MET A 60 5.43 -18.38 6.17
CA MET A 60 5.67 -16.94 6.26
C MET A 60 5.66 -16.49 7.72
N VAL A 61 6.62 -15.65 8.09
CA VAL A 61 6.69 -15.05 9.43
C VAL A 61 6.89 -13.54 9.34
N PRO A 62 6.20 -12.74 10.17
CA PRO A 62 6.55 -11.33 10.34
C PRO A 62 7.96 -11.22 10.93
N VAL A 63 8.80 -10.42 10.28
CA VAL A 63 10.18 -10.19 10.72
C VAL A 63 10.45 -8.76 11.15
N ASP A 64 9.71 -7.79 10.60
CA ASP A 64 9.88 -6.38 10.94
C ASP A 64 8.62 -5.55 10.70
N PHE A 65 8.57 -4.39 11.34
CA PHE A 65 7.43 -3.48 11.28
C PHE A 65 7.94 -2.05 11.13
N GLU A 66 7.21 -1.24 10.37
CA GLU A 66 7.39 0.21 10.33
C GLU A 66 8.79 0.66 9.89
N ILE A 67 9.38 -0.03 8.91
CA ILE A 67 10.78 0.15 8.48
C ILE A 67 10.90 1.11 7.30
N GLU A 68 11.96 1.92 7.32
CA GLU A 68 12.37 2.71 6.16
C GLU A 68 12.93 1.79 5.07
N ALA A 69 12.54 2.07 3.83
CA ALA A 69 12.91 1.32 2.64
C ALA A 69 13.30 2.26 1.50
N GLU A 70 14.35 1.86 0.77
CA GLU A 70 14.80 2.54 -0.43
C GLU A 70 14.78 1.57 -1.61
N GLY A 71 14.56 2.11 -2.81
CA GLY A 71 14.52 1.37 -4.05
C GLY A 71 14.81 2.24 -5.25
N GLU A 72 14.70 1.66 -6.43
CA GLU A 72 14.99 2.37 -7.68
C GLU A 72 13.99 1.97 -8.76
N ILE A 73 13.50 2.95 -9.53
CA ILE A 73 12.65 2.68 -10.69
C ILE A 73 13.54 2.33 -11.89
N PRO A 74 13.36 1.15 -12.53
CA PRO A 74 14.24 0.68 -13.58
C PRO A 74 14.13 1.48 -14.89
N GLY A 75 15.30 1.67 -15.51
CA GLY A 75 15.50 2.24 -16.85
C GLY A 75 15.89 3.72 -16.86
N GLU A 76 16.43 4.14 -18.00
CA GLU A 76 16.92 5.49 -18.23
C GLU A 76 15.80 6.51 -18.11
N VAL A 77 16.02 7.57 -17.33
CA VAL A 77 15.13 8.71 -17.37
C VAL A 77 15.63 9.67 -18.46
N PRO A 78 14.80 10.10 -19.42
CA PRO A 78 15.26 11.02 -20.46
C PRO A 78 15.92 12.26 -19.85
N GLY A 79 17.20 12.50 -20.19
CA GLY A 79 18.03 13.58 -19.63
C GLY A 79 19.01 13.17 -18.53
N GLY A 80 19.13 11.88 -18.17
CA GLY A 80 20.17 11.39 -17.28
C GLY A 80 20.20 9.86 -17.14
N SER A 81 21.40 9.28 -17.12
CA SER A 81 21.64 7.84 -16.91
C SER A 81 21.34 7.35 -15.48
N ALA A 82 20.90 8.22 -14.58
CA ALA A 82 20.63 7.88 -13.18
C ALA A 82 19.22 7.33 -12.99
N LEU A 83 19.13 6.17 -12.33
CA LEU A 83 17.88 5.57 -11.87
C LEU A 83 17.16 6.52 -10.91
N LEU A 84 15.82 6.59 -10.99
CA LEU A 84 15.04 7.40 -10.06
C LEU A 84 14.92 6.66 -8.72
N LYS A 85 15.60 7.18 -7.69
CA LYS A 85 15.48 6.67 -6.33
C LYS A 85 14.08 6.86 -5.79
N ILE A 86 13.56 5.83 -5.14
CA ILE A 86 12.31 5.85 -4.38
C ILE A 86 12.63 5.58 -2.92
N HIS A 87 11.91 6.26 -2.04
CA HIS A 87 12.01 6.12 -0.59
C HIS A 87 10.60 6.00 -0.03
N GLY A 88 10.47 5.31 1.09
CA GLY A 88 9.22 5.24 1.83
C GLY A 88 9.35 4.37 3.06
N ARG A 89 8.29 4.35 3.86
CA ARG A 89 8.16 3.49 5.03
C ARG A 89 7.18 2.37 4.70
N VAL A 90 7.50 1.15 5.09
CA VAL A 90 6.63 -0.02 4.91
C VAL A 90 6.12 -0.48 6.26
N ASP A 91 4.83 -0.81 6.34
CA ASP A 91 4.17 -1.12 7.62
C ASP A 91 4.69 -2.44 8.22
N ARG A 92 4.90 -3.46 7.37
CA ARG A 92 5.36 -4.77 7.81
C ARG A 92 6.14 -5.50 6.72
N LEU A 93 7.16 -6.23 7.16
CA LEU A 93 7.94 -7.14 6.35
C LEU A 93 7.73 -8.57 6.83
N ASP A 94 7.32 -9.44 5.90
CA ASP A 94 7.26 -10.87 6.12
C ASP A 94 8.38 -11.57 5.35
N GLN A 95 8.89 -12.64 5.94
CA GLN A 95 9.87 -13.50 5.31
C GLN A 95 9.45 -14.96 5.46
N ARG A 96 9.66 -15.74 4.41
CA ARG A 96 9.54 -17.20 4.51
C ARG A 96 10.61 -17.74 5.47
N SER A 97 10.29 -18.74 6.28
CA SER A 97 11.18 -19.28 7.32
C SER A 97 12.55 -19.74 6.82
N ASP A 98 12.65 -20.15 5.55
CA ASP A 98 13.88 -20.52 4.86
C ASP A 98 14.71 -19.32 4.35
N GLY A 99 14.19 -18.11 4.50
CA GLY A 99 14.79 -16.85 4.06
C GLY A 99 14.65 -16.55 2.56
N SER A 100 14.02 -17.43 1.77
CA SER A 100 14.02 -17.39 0.30
C SER A 100 13.10 -16.34 -0.30
N LYS A 101 12.00 -16.00 0.38
CA LYS A 101 10.99 -15.04 -0.09
C LYS A 101 10.76 -13.95 0.94
N ILE A 102 10.62 -12.73 0.44
CA ILE A 102 10.23 -11.56 1.24
C ILE A 102 8.94 -11.01 0.66
N ARG A 103 7.99 -10.67 1.53
CA ARG A 103 6.75 -9.97 1.18
C ARG A 103 6.64 -8.70 2.01
N ILE A 104 6.23 -7.61 1.37
CA ILE A 104 5.81 -6.39 2.09
C ILE A 104 4.32 -6.49 2.36
N VAL A 105 3.90 -6.16 3.57
CA VAL A 105 2.50 -6.07 3.97
C VAL A 105 2.22 -4.62 4.34
N ASP A 106 1.16 -4.06 3.76
CA ASP A 106 0.65 -2.72 4.08
C ASP A 106 -0.81 -2.83 4.55
N TYR A 107 -1.11 -2.18 5.67
CA TYR A 107 -2.41 -2.25 6.31
C TYR A 107 -3.31 -1.12 5.80
N LYS A 108 -4.49 -1.49 5.31
CA LYS A 108 -5.50 -0.55 4.82
C LYS A 108 -6.74 -0.61 5.69
N PHE A 109 -7.09 0.51 6.32
CA PHE A 109 -8.34 0.61 7.05
C PHE A 109 -9.54 0.86 6.11
N SER A 110 -10.62 0.11 6.31
CA SER A 110 -11.89 0.29 5.58
C SER A 110 -13.07 0.30 6.56
N GLY A 111 -13.49 1.50 6.96
CA GLY A 111 -14.56 1.70 7.95
C GLY A 111 -16.00 1.69 7.41
N GLY A 112 -16.20 1.50 6.10
CA GLY A 112 -17.53 1.54 5.49
C GLY A 112 -18.28 0.20 5.56
N VAL A 113 -19.54 0.22 6.03
CA VAL A 113 -20.44 -0.96 6.01
C VAL A 113 -20.77 -1.39 4.57
N THR A 114 -20.74 -0.44 3.61
CA THR A 114 -21.07 -0.65 2.20
C THR A 114 -19.85 -0.81 1.30
N THR A 115 -18.66 -0.98 1.88
CA THR A 115 -17.44 -1.14 1.07
C THR A 115 -17.56 -2.45 0.29
N PRO A 116 -17.45 -2.44 -1.05
CA PRO A 116 -17.51 -3.66 -1.83
C PRO A 116 -16.56 -4.72 -1.27
N THR A 117 -17.02 -5.96 -1.21
CA THR A 117 -16.20 -7.13 -0.85
C THR A 117 -15.18 -7.45 -1.94
N ASN A 118 -15.44 -7.02 -3.19
CA ASN A 118 -14.49 -7.20 -4.28
C ASN A 118 -13.19 -6.45 -3.98
N GLU A 119 -12.15 -7.23 -3.74
CA GLU A 119 -10.80 -6.73 -3.60
C GLU A 119 -10.38 -6.01 -4.88
N PRO A 120 -9.61 -4.91 -4.76
CA PRO A 120 -9.16 -4.19 -5.92
C PRO A 120 -8.15 -5.02 -6.71
N ASP A 121 -8.36 -5.12 -8.02
CA ASP A 121 -7.33 -5.53 -8.96
C ASP A 121 -6.17 -4.52 -8.91
N LEU A 122 -5.15 -4.82 -8.08
CA LEU A 122 -4.00 -3.94 -7.86
C LEU A 122 -3.24 -3.67 -9.15
N VAL A 123 -3.13 -4.68 -10.02
CA VAL A 123 -2.42 -4.60 -11.30
C VAL A 123 -3.17 -3.67 -12.26
N GLY A 124 -4.47 -3.91 -12.44
CA GLY A 124 -5.29 -3.07 -13.31
C GLY A 124 -5.44 -1.64 -12.81
N GLU A 125 -5.51 -1.42 -11.49
CA GLU A 125 -5.49 -0.08 -10.92
C GLU A 125 -4.13 0.60 -11.14
N ALA A 126 -3.02 -0.11 -10.93
CA ALA A 126 -1.67 0.39 -11.19
C ALA A 126 -1.48 0.82 -12.65
N LEU A 127 -1.93 0.00 -13.61
CA LEU A 127 -1.91 0.33 -15.04
C LEU A 127 -2.68 1.63 -15.35
N ARG A 128 -3.80 1.85 -14.67
CA ARG A 128 -4.60 3.09 -14.79
C ARG A 128 -3.95 4.29 -14.08
N GLY A 129 -2.76 4.13 -13.49
CA GLY A 129 -2.10 5.16 -12.69
C GLY A 129 -2.81 5.42 -11.36
N ARG A 130 -3.44 4.40 -10.77
CA ARG A 130 -4.06 4.41 -9.44
C ARG A 130 -3.36 3.40 -8.55
N ARG A 131 -3.45 3.56 -7.23
CA ARG A 131 -2.86 2.62 -6.26
C ARG A 131 -1.43 2.21 -6.66
N LEU A 132 -0.56 3.19 -6.91
CA LEU A 132 0.83 2.93 -7.32
C LEU A 132 1.73 2.47 -6.17
N GLN A 133 1.20 2.38 -4.95
CA GLN A 133 2.00 1.99 -3.79
C GLN A 133 2.50 0.53 -3.87
N PRO A 134 1.69 -0.51 -4.19
CA PRO A 134 2.20 -1.87 -4.36
C PRO A 134 3.32 -2.02 -5.39
N PRO A 135 3.20 -1.49 -6.64
CA PRO A 135 4.30 -1.60 -7.58
C PRO A 135 5.54 -0.83 -7.12
N LEU A 136 5.40 0.36 -6.52
CA LEU A 136 6.57 1.06 -5.99
C LEU A 136 7.24 0.31 -4.83
N TYR A 137 6.47 -0.30 -3.93
CA TYR A 137 7.01 -1.15 -2.86
C TYR A 137 7.70 -2.41 -3.39
N SER A 138 7.21 -3.00 -4.48
CA SER A 138 7.87 -4.17 -5.10
C SER A 138 9.25 -3.85 -5.70
N LEU A 139 9.55 -2.56 -5.93
CA LEU A 139 10.85 -2.07 -6.41
C LEU A 139 11.80 -1.68 -5.27
N MET A 140 11.39 -1.83 -4.01
CA MET A 140 12.24 -1.57 -2.86
C MET A 140 13.30 -2.66 -2.72
N SER A 141 14.51 -2.28 -2.34
CA SER A 141 15.62 -3.20 -2.13
C SER A 141 15.66 -3.65 -0.67
N SER A 142 15.82 -4.96 -0.45
CA SER A 142 16.13 -5.50 0.89
C SER A 142 17.42 -4.92 1.47
N SER A 143 18.37 -4.49 0.63
CA SER A 143 19.61 -3.84 1.09
C SER A 143 19.38 -2.39 1.53
N GLY A 144 18.34 -1.73 0.99
CA GLY A 144 17.89 -0.40 1.39
C GLY A 144 16.96 -0.40 2.61
N MET A 145 16.60 -1.57 3.13
CA MET A 145 15.78 -1.72 4.34
C MET A 145 16.68 -1.74 5.57
N THR A 146 16.59 -0.69 6.38
CA THR A 146 17.49 -0.42 7.53
C THR A 146 17.47 -1.49 8.64
N ALA A 147 16.54 -2.44 8.57
CA ALA A 147 16.25 -3.37 9.66
C ALA A 147 16.65 -4.84 9.39
N ILE A 148 16.89 -5.24 8.13
CA ILE A 148 17.32 -6.61 7.79
C ILE A 148 18.74 -6.94 8.34
N SER A 149 19.49 -5.92 8.75
CA SER A 149 20.90 -6.06 9.13
C SER A 149 21.18 -6.55 10.57
N ARG A 150 20.22 -6.52 11.51
CA ARG A 150 20.56 -6.69 12.96
C ARG A 150 20.10 -7.96 13.69
N LYS A 151 19.11 -8.71 13.21
CA LYS A 151 18.63 -9.93 13.92
C LYS A 151 18.87 -11.27 13.23
N PHE A 152 19.17 -11.28 11.93
CA PHE A 152 19.28 -12.52 11.14
C PHE A 152 20.65 -12.72 10.44
N SER A 153 21.66 -11.97 10.88
CA SER A 153 23.02 -11.90 10.32
C SER A 153 23.88 -13.16 10.49
N LYS A 154 23.29 -14.34 10.78
CA LYS A 154 24.00 -15.63 10.84
C LYS A 154 23.86 -16.49 9.60
N ALA A 155 23.09 -16.08 8.60
CA ALA A 155 23.08 -16.75 7.31
C ALA A 155 23.96 -15.96 6.32
N ASN A 156 25.14 -16.51 6.03
CA ASN A 156 25.97 -16.11 4.89
C ASN A 156 25.13 -16.25 3.60
N VAL A 157 24.41 -15.22 3.19
CA VAL A 157 23.78 -15.19 1.88
C VAL A 157 23.94 -13.79 1.29
N SER A 158 24.98 -13.62 0.49
CA SER A 158 25.26 -12.45 -0.37
C SER A 158 24.29 -12.32 -1.55
N SER A 159 23.07 -12.87 -1.47
CA SER A 159 22.08 -12.73 -2.53
C SER A 159 21.17 -11.55 -2.22
N HIS A 160 21.07 -10.60 -3.15
CA HIS A 160 20.01 -9.59 -3.15
C HIS A 160 18.66 -10.27 -2.91
N ARG A 161 18.07 -10.09 -1.72
CA ARG A 161 16.74 -10.63 -1.45
C ARG A 161 15.73 -9.74 -2.17
N VAL A 162 15.07 -10.29 -3.17
CA VAL A 162 14.08 -9.55 -3.97
C VAL A 162 12.73 -9.63 -3.27
N ILE A 163 12.00 -8.52 -3.26
CA ILE A 163 10.61 -8.52 -2.79
C ILE A 163 9.81 -9.38 -3.78
N HIS A 164 9.24 -10.47 -3.28
CA HIS A 164 8.45 -11.41 -4.10
C HIS A 164 7.06 -10.84 -4.36
N SER A 165 6.41 -10.29 -3.34
CA SER A 165 5.08 -9.71 -3.45
C SER A 165 4.88 -8.55 -2.48
N VAL A 166 3.87 -7.74 -2.79
CA VAL A 166 3.35 -6.72 -1.89
C VAL A 166 1.87 -7.00 -1.66
N GLU A 167 1.46 -7.05 -0.40
CA GLU A 167 0.09 -7.38 -0.01
C GLU A 167 -0.55 -6.22 0.73
N PHE A 168 -1.79 -5.93 0.36
CA PHE A 168 -2.67 -5.03 1.09
C PHE A 168 -3.61 -5.85 1.97
N ARG A 169 -3.52 -5.63 3.29
CA ARG A 169 -4.41 -6.21 4.28
C ARG A 169 -5.46 -5.20 4.68
N TYR A 170 -6.69 -5.45 4.27
CA TYR A 170 -7.82 -4.57 4.58
C TYR A 170 -8.43 -4.94 5.92
N ILE A 171 -8.30 -4.03 6.88
CA ILE A 171 -8.89 -4.13 8.21
C ILE A 171 -10.29 -3.51 8.18
N ARG A 172 -11.31 -4.32 8.49
CA ARG A 172 -12.73 -3.94 8.35
C ARG A 172 -13.50 -4.10 9.67
N LEU A 173 -13.41 -3.09 10.54
CA LEU A 173 -14.00 -3.14 11.90
C LEU A 173 -15.52 -3.33 11.95
N LEU A 174 -16.24 -3.00 10.88
CA LEU A 174 -17.71 -3.03 10.86
C LEU A 174 -18.28 -4.03 9.85
N HIS A 175 -17.45 -4.91 9.31
CA HIS A 175 -17.83 -5.90 8.29
C HIS A 175 -17.75 -7.32 8.88
N PRO A 176 -18.61 -8.28 8.47
CA PRO A 176 -18.54 -9.65 8.97
C PRO A 176 -17.18 -10.32 8.69
N GLU A 177 -16.63 -10.06 7.52
CA GLU A 177 -15.27 -10.43 7.16
C GLU A 177 -14.32 -9.31 7.59
N LEU A 178 -13.63 -9.54 8.71
CA LEU A 178 -12.80 -8.54 9.41
C LEU A 178 -11.48 -8.24 8.70
N LEU A 179 -10.99 -9.19 7.89
CA LEU A 179 -9.72 -9.12 7.19
C LEU A 179 -9.88 -9.66 5.76
N THR A 180 -9.44 -8.89 4.77
CA THR A 180 -9.34 -9.34 3.37
C THR A 180 -7.97 -8.96 2.82
N CYS A 181 -7.38 -9.77 1.95
CA CYS A 181 -5.98 -9.65 1.54
C CYS A 181 -5.85 -9.71 0.02
N THR A 182 -5.28 -8.68 -0.58
CA THR A 182 -5.00 -8.67 -2.03
C THR A 182 -3.52 -8.45 -2.28
N SER A 183 -2.97 -9.12 -3.29
CA SER A 183 -1.54 -9.15 -3.55
C SER A 183 -1.17 -8.61 -4.93
N PHE A 184 0.03 -8.03 -4.99
CA PHE A 184 0.73 -7.62 -6.20
C PHE A 184 2.00 -8.47 -6.30
N ASP A 185 2.10 -9.29 -7.35
CA ASP A 185 3.26 -10.16 -7.58
C ASP A 185 4.36 -9.39 -8.35
N SER A 186 5.59 -9.44 -7.85
CA SER A 186 6.70 -8.69 -8.43
C SER A 186 7.20 -9.29 -9.76
N SER A 187 6.85 -10.53 -10.07
CA SER A 187 7.11 -11.16 -11.38
C SER A 187 6.45 -10.39 -12.53
N ILE A 188 5.44 -9.56 -12.25
CA ILE A 188 4.78 -8.69 -13.25
C ILE A 188 5.79 -7.80 -13.98
N TRP A 189 6.86 -7.36 -13.32
CA TRP A 189 7.89 -6.52 -13.95
C TRP A 189 8.60 -7.21 -15.12
N GLY A 190 8.64 -8.55 -15.16
CA GLY A 190 9.19 -9.34 -16.26
C GLY A 190 8.22 -9.59 -17.41
N THR A 191 7.04 -8.96 -17.40
CA THR A 191 5.97 -9.19 -18.37
C THR A 191 5.65 -7.92 -19.18
N ARG A 192 4.89 -8.07 -20.27
CA ARG A 192 4.35 -6.94 -21.06
C ARG A 192 3.52 -5.96 -20.21
N ILE A 193 2.85 -6.46 -19.15
CA ILE A 193 2.10 -5.63 -18.21
C ILE A 193 3.05 -4.76 -17.40
N GLY A 194 4.18 -5.31 -16.96
CA GLY A 194 5.26 -4.58 -16.29
C GLY A 194 5.81 -3.45 -17.15
N ASP A 195 6.06 -3.71 -18.44
CA ASP A 195 6.51 -2.69 -19.39
C ASP A 195 5.50 -1.54 -19.52
N GLN A 196 4.21 -1.86 -19.62
CA GLN A 196 3.14 -0.86 -19.69
C GLN A 196 3.05 -0.03 -18.42
N LEU A 197 3.15 -0.68 -17.25
CA LEU A 197 3.14 -0.01 -15.96
C LEU A 197 4.33 0.93 -15.81
N LEU A 198 5.53 0.46 -16.16
CA LEU A 198 6.75 1.26 -16.12
C LEU A 198 6.65 2.46 -17.07
N GLN A 199 6.09 2.24 -18.27
CA GLN A 199 5.82 3.31 -19.21
C GLN A 199 4.82 4.34 -18.64
N THR A 200 3.77 3.90 -17.95
CA THR A 200 2.82 4.81 -17.27
C THR A 200 3.54 5.64 -16.21
N ILE A 201 4.38 5.02 -15.37
CA ILE A 201 5.17 5.71 -14.34
C ILE A 201 6.14 6.73 -14.96
N ARG A 202 6.86 6.35 -16.04
CA ARG A 202 7.78 7.25 -16.77
C ARG A 202 7.08 8.50 -17.30
N HIS A 203 5.92 8.33 -17.95
CA HIS A 203 5.16 9.48 -18.45
C HIS A 203 4.78 10.46 -17.33
N TRP A 204 4.41 9.96 -16.15
CA TRP A 204 4.14 10.80 -14.98
C TRP A 204 5.39 11.57 -14.55
N ILE A 205 6.53 10.90 -14.42
CA ILE A 205 7.81 11.50 -14.02
C ILE A 205 8.26 12.58 -15.01
N GLU A 206 8.22 12.29 -16.31
CA GLU A 206 8.59 13.23 -17.37
C GLU A 206 7.71 14.48 -17.34
N SER A 207 6.41 14.30 -17.15
CA SER A 207 5.46 15.41 -17.06
C SER A 207 5.73 16.28 -15.83
N ILE A 208 6.00 15.67 -14.67
CA ILE A 208 6.36 16.39 -13.44
C ILE A 208 7.64 17.20 -13.65
N ARG A 209 8.68 16.60 -14.25
CA ARG A 209 9.94 17.29 -14.58
C ARG A 209 9.74 18.46 -15.53
N ALA A 210 8.82 18.32 -16.49
CA ALA A 210 8.44 19.38 -17.42
C ALA A 210 7.52 20.46 -16.81
N GLY A 211 7.21 20.40 -15.51
CA GLY A 211 6.29 21.34 -14.85
C GLY A 211 4.82 21.16 -15.26
N GLN A 212 4.47 20.00 -15.79
CA GLN A 212 3.13 19.71 -16.32
C GLN A 212 2.29 18.97 -15.28
N PHE A 213 1.35 19.70 -14.67
CA PHE A 213 0.42 19.16 -13.68
C PHE A 213 -0.99 19.08 -14.26
N PHE A 214 -1.47 17.84 -14.47
CA PHE A 214 -2.79 17.58 -15.06
C PHE A 214 -3.86 17.46 -13.98
N ILE A 215 -5.00 18.10 -14.24
CA ILE A 215 -6.19 17.93 -13.42
C ILE A 215 -6.95 16.73 -13.95
N LEU A 216 -6.96 15.66 -13.15
CA LEU A 216 -7.76 14.48 -13.41
C LEU A 216 -8.87 14.44 -12.36
N PRO A 217 -10.11 14.78 -12.68
CA PRO A 217 -11.21 14.72 -11.72
C PRO A 217 -11.51 13.28 -11.27
N GLY A 218 -12.00 13.13 -10.03
CA GLY A 218 -12.36 11.85 -9.43
C GLY A 218 -13.04 12.02 -8.07
N PRO A 219 -13.40 10.93 -7.38
CA PRO A 219 -14.09 10.98 -6.08
C PRO A 219 -13.37 11.82 -5.02
N TYR A 220 -12.04 11.76 -5.01
CA TYR A 220 -11.15 12.53 -4.13
C TYR A 220 -11.27 14.05 -4.27
N CYS A 221 -11.92 14.57 -5.33
CA CYS A 221 -12.10 16.02 -5.47
C CYS A 221 -13.01 16.61 -4.39
N ARG A 222 -13.90 15.80 -3.78
CA ARG A 222 -14.83 16.25 -2.72
C ARG A 222 -14.14 16.53 -1.40
N GLU A 223 -13.05 15.82 -1.13
CA GLU A 223 -12.32 15.86 0.15
C GLU A 223 -10.92 16.49 -0.01
N CYS A 224 -10.60 16.99 -1.20
CA CYS A 224 -9.30 17.58 -1.49
C CYS A 224 -9.13 18.93 -0.77
N SER A 225 -8.15 18.99 0.14
CA SER A 225 -7.78 20.21 0.88
C SER A 225 -7.35 21.36 -0.03
N TRP A 226 -6.92 21.07 -1.25
CA TRP A 226 -6.49 22.04 -2.26
C TRP A 226 -7.60 22.42 -3.25
N SER A 227 -8.85 22.01 -3.00
CA SER A 227 -9.98 22.29 -3.88
C SER A 227 -10.16 23.78 -4.18
N ALA A 228 -9.95 24.65 -3.20
CA ALA A 228 -10.02 26.11 -3.34
C ALA A 228 -9.00 26.70 -4.33
N ALA A 229 -7.81 26.09 -4.44
CA ALA A 229 -6.76 26.51 -5.37
C ALA A 229 -6.81 25.76 -6.72
N CYS A 230 -7.69 24.77 -6.84
CA CYS A 230 -7.71 23.89 -8.01
C CYS A 230 -8.45 24.54 -9.18
N ARG A 231 -7.80 24.60 -10.36
CA ARG A 231 -8.42 25.10 -11.60
C ARG A 231 -9.68 24.33 -12.02
N PHE A 232 -9.93 23.14 -11.45
CA PHE A 232 -11.18 22.39 -11.63
C PHE A 232 -12.41 23.20 -11.20
N GLN A 233 -12.29 23.99 -10.14
CA GLN A 233 -13.40 24.83 -9.62
C GLN A 233 -13.56 26.14 -10.40
N HIS A 234 -12.64 26.47 -11.30
CA HIS A 234 -12.66 27.71 -12.08
C HIS A 234 -12.81 27.41 -13.58
N HIS A 235 -14.05 27.51 -14.08
CA HIS A 235 -14.46 27.06 -15.41
C HIS A 235 -13.52 27.50 -16.56
N PRO A 236 -13.10 28.77 -16.68
CA PRO A 236 -12.22 29.19 -17.78
C PRO A 236 -10.85 28.47 -17.78
N SER A 237 -10.26 28.29 -16.61
CA SER A 237 -8.98 27.58 -16.49
C SER A 237 -9.13 26.07 -16.61
N TRP A 238 -10.29 25.53 -16.21
CA TRP A 238 -10.62 24.13 -16.42
C TRP A 238 -10.68 23.79 -17.91
N VAL A 239 -11.42 24.55 -18.73
CA VAL A 239 -11.57 24.28 -20.18
C VAL A 239 -10.20 24.19 -20.85
N ARG A 240 -9.34 25.18 -20.55
CA ARG A 240 -7.97 25.23 -21.09
C ARG A 240 -7.14 24.04 -20.65
N ALA A 241 -7.15 23.71 -19.35
CA ALA A 241 -6.39 22.57 -18.82
C ALA A 241 -6.93 21.22 -19.32
N TYR A 242 -8.25 21.09 -19.50
CA TYR A 242 -8.90 19.87 -19.95
C TYR A 242 -8.60 19.58 -21.42
N GLY A 243 -8.58 20.60 -22.28
CA GLY A 243 -8.33 20.48 -23.72
C GLY A 243 -6.90 20.11 -24.11
N VAL A 244 -5.92 20.19 -23.19
CA VAL A 244 -4.51 19.87 -23.49
C VAL A 244 -4.39 18.42 -23.97
N PRO A 245 -3.75 18.15 -25.14
CA PRO A 245 -3.61 16.80 -25.69
C PRO A 245 -2.98 15.82 -24.71
N LEU A 246 -1.97 16.26 -23.96
CA LEU A 246 -1.31 15.43 -22.95
C LEU A 246 -2.25 15.07 -21.78
N ALA A 247 -3.09 16.01 -21.32
CA ALA A 247 -4.11 15.73 -20.33
C ALA A 247 -5.14 14.70 -20.82
N LYS A 248 -5.47 14.72 -22.13
CA LYS A 248 -6.32 13.70 -22.77
C LYS A 248 -5.66 12.31 -22.73
N LYS A 249 -4.35 12.21 -23.00
CA LYS A 249 -3.59 10.95 -22.92
C LYS A 249 -3.65 10.34 -21.52
N PHE A 250 -3.43 11.11 -20.46
CA PHE A 250 -3.55 10.62 -19.07
C PHE A 250 -4.97 10.19 -18.69
N ARG A 251 -6.00 10.92 -19.16
CA ARG A 251 -7.40 10.50 -18.97
C ARG A 251 -7.74 9.20 -19.69
N GLN A 252 -7.18 8.98 -20.88
CA GLN A 252 -7.31 7.72 -21.62
C GLN A 252 -6.56 6.58 -20.93
N GLY A 253 -5.36 6.85 -20.41
CA GLY A 253 -4.59 5.90 -19.60
C GLY A 253 -5.38 5.37 -18.41
N ARG A 254 -6.12 6.24 -17.72
CA ARG A 254 -7.04 5.85 -16.63
C ARG A 254 -8.18 4.91 -17.03
N LYS A 255 -8.44 4.73 -18.32
CA LYS A 255 -9.48 3.83 -18.85
C LYS A 255 -8.89 2.50 -19.35
N GLN A 256 -7.58 2.32 -19.29
CA GLN A 256 -6.94 1.07 -19.69
C GLN A 256 -7.44 -0.09 -18.82
N ARG A 257 -7.52 -1.27 -19.44
CA ARG A 257 -7.78 -2.54 -18.77
C ARG A 257 -6.59 -3.45 -19.03
N ALA A 258 -6.21 -4.24 -18.03
CA ALA A 258 -5.27 -5.33 -18.25
C ALA A 258 -5.91 -6.28 -19.27
N THR A 259 -5.27 -6.47 -20.41
CA THR A 259 -5.61 -7.56 -21.32
C THR A 259 -4.87 -8.78 -20.79
N HIS A 260 -5.58 -9.72 -20.16
CA HIS A 260 -5.04 -11.04 -19.89
C HIS A 260 -4.82 -11.72 -21.25
N GLU A 261 -3.57 -12.03 -21.57
CA GLU A 261 -3.21 -13.03 -22.58
C GLU A 261 -2.87 -14.33 -21.87
#